data_AF-A0A661YJQ3-F1
#
_entry.id   AF-A0A661YJQ3-F1
#
_cell.length_a   1.000
_cell.length_b   1.000
_cell.length_c   1.000
_cell.angle_alpha   90.00
_cell.angle_beta   90.00
_cell.angle_gamma   90.00
#
_symmetry.space_group_name_H-M   'P 1'
#
loop_
_entity.id
_entity.type
_entity.pdbx_description
1 polymer ?
#
loop_
_entity_poly.entity_id
_entity_poly.type
_entity_poly.pdbx_seq_one_letter_code
_entity_poly.pdbx_strand_id
1 'polypeptide(L)'
;LPITPDTIKLRYTKKQLIWAEENEKNVWAFIVHDELLYSTDYKTQANLIQDGPFTKGFSGESPSRLGVFIGWHIVQEYMLKHPELSLQELMNVKDSQLILQQSGYKP
;
A
#
# COMPACT_ATOMS: atom_id res chain seq x y z
N LEU A 1 16.67 -0.38 4.23
CA LEU A 1 16.61 0.52 5.41
C LEU A 1 15.37 0.19 6.26
N PRO A 2 15.45 -0.80 7.17
CA PRO A 2 14.31 -1.21 8.01
C PRO A 2 13.94 -0.19 9.09
N ILE A 3 14.95 0.45 9.70
CA ILE A 3 14.84 1.41 10.81
C ILE A 3 14.59 2.88 10.39
N THR A 4 14.39 3.14 9.09
CA THR A 4 14.17 4.50 8.59
C THR A 4 12.70 4.90 8.74
N PRO A 5 12.38 6.19 9.02
CA PRO A 5 11.00 6.65 9.12
C PRO A 5 10.19 6.39 7.85
N ASP A 6 8.90 6.09 8.01
CA ASP A 6 8.02 5.76 6.89
C ASP A 6 7.80 6.94 5.94
N THR A 7 7.89 8.18 6.44
CA THR A 7 7.93 9.39 5.61
C THR A 7 9.04 9.36 4.56
N ILE A 8 10.18 8.76 4.88
CA ILE A 8 11.30 8.62 3.94
C ILE A 8 11.09 7.39 3.04
N LYS A 9 10.63 6.26 3.59
CA LYS A 9 10.37 5.04 2.81
C LYS A 9 9.31 5.27 1.72
N LEU A 10 8.23 5.96 2.08
CA LEU A 10 7.09 6.26 1.21
C LEU A 10 7.24 7.58 0.44
N ARG A 11 8.28 8.37 0.76
CA ARG A 11 8.51 9.73 0.26
C ARG A 11 7.28 10.61 0.47
N TYR A 12 6.70 10.54 1.66
CA TYR A 12 5.57 11.36 2.09
C TYR A 12 6.04 12.47 3.01
N THR A 13 5.43 13.64 2.88
CA THR A 13 5.50 14.63 3.96
C THR A 13 4.81 14.08 5.21
N LYS A 14 5.13 14.62 6.39
CA LYS A 14 4.46 14.21 7.63
C LYS A 14 2.93 14.36 7.55
N LYS A 15 2.44 15.44 6.92
CA LYS A 15 0.99 15.67 6.73
C LYS A 15 0.35 14.61 5.84
N GLN A 16 1.02 14.25 4.75
CA GLN A 16 0.55 13.20 3.84
C GLN A 16 0.51 11.82 4.51
N LEU A 17 1.51 11.50 5.33
CA LEU A 17 1.52 10.25 6.09
C LEU A 17 0.35 10.19 7.09
N ILE A 18 0.15 11.24 7.88
CA ILE A 18 -0.98 11.34 8.82
C ILE A 18 -2.31 11.19 8.07
N TRP A 19 -2.48 11.89 6.94
CA TRP A 19 -3.69 11.77 6.14
C TRP A 19 -3.91 10.32 5.67
N ALA A 20 -2.85 9.65 5.20
CA ALA A 20 -2.93 8.28 4.71
C ALA A 20 -3.31 7.29 5.83
N GLU A 21 -2.74 7.45 7.02
CA GLU A 21 -3.08 6.65 8.22
C GLU A 21 -4.54 6.89 8.65
N GLU A 22 -4.98 8.14 8.73
CA GLU A 22 -6.35 8.50 9.13
C GLU A 22 -7.41 7.99 8.13
N ASN A 23 -7.04 7.86 6.85
CA ASN A 23 -7.94 7.46 5.77
C ASN A 23 -7.70 6.03 5.28
N GLU A 24 -6.81 5.26 5.91
CA GLU A 24 -6.38 3.94 5.45
C GLU A 24 -7.56 3.01 5.15
N LYS A 25 -8.55 2.98 6.05
CA LYS A 25 -9.79 2.21 5.89
C LYS A 25 -10.60 2.61 4.67
N ASN A 26 -10.71 3.91 4.41
CA ASN A 26 -11.46 4.44 3.26
C ASN A 26 -10.74 4.09 1.95
N VAL A 27 -9.41 4.19 1.95
CA VAL A 27 -8.58 3.82 0.80
C VAL A 27 -8.68 2.33 0.51
N TRP A 28 -8.60 1.50 1.55
CA TRP A 28 -8.78 0.05 1.42
C TRP A 28 -10.17 -0.30 0.90
N ALA A 29 -11.22 0.31 1.45
CA ALA A 29 -12.59 0.10 1.00
C ALA A 29 -12.77 0.46 -0.48
N PHE A 30 -12.20 1.58 -0.94
CA PHE A 30 -12.20 1.97 -2.35
C PHE A 30 -11.52 0.92 -3.23
N ILE A 31 -10.32 0.46 -2.84
CA ILE A 31 -9.57 -0.56 -3.59
C ILE A 31 -10.34 -1.87 -3.71
N VAL A 32 -11.02 -2.31 -2.64
CA VAL A 32 -11.79 -3.56 -2.63
C VAL A 32 -13.12 -3.40 -3.38
N HIS A 33 -13.85 -2.32 -3.13
CA HIS A 33 -15.16 -2.06 -3.73
C HIS A 33 -15.08 -1.96 -5.25
N ASP A 34 -14.04 -1.30 -5.77
CA ASP A 34 -13.83 -1.12 -7.21
C ASP A 34 -13.04 -2.29 -7.83
N GLU A 35 -12.79 -3.36 -7.07
CA GLU A 35 -12.05 -4.57 -7.50
C GLU A 35 -10.64 -4.26 -8.05
N LEU A 36 -10.00 -3.19 -7.55
CA LEU A 36 -8.76 -2.63 -8.10
C LEU A 36 -7.55 -3.54 -7.92
N LEU A 37 -7.60 -4.47 -6.97
CA LEU A 37 -6.56 -5.49 -6.76
C LEU A 37 -6.41 -6.43 -7.95
N TYR A 38 -7.48 -6.64 -8.72
CA TYR A 38 -7.52 -7.55 -9.86
C TYR A 38 -7.64 -6.80 -11.20
N SER A 39 -7.76 -5.47 -11.16
CA SER A 39 -7.89 -4.64 -12.35
C SER A 39 -6.62 -4.71 -13.20
N THR A 40 -6.82 -4.90 -14.50
CA THR A 40 -5.76 -4.82 -15.52
C THR A 40 -5.72 -3.46 -16.21
N ASP A 41 -6.57 -2.51 -15.80
CA ASP A 41 -6.57 -1.16 -16.37
C ASP A 41 -5.36 -0.36 -15.88
N TYR A 42 -4.45 -0.09 -16.81
CA TYR A 42 -3.22 0.65 -16.54
C TYR A 42 -3.47 2.04 -15.96
N LYS A 43 -4.52 2.74 -16.40
CA LYS A 43 -4.80 4.11 -15.91
C LYS A 43 -5.15 4.09 -14.42
N THR A 44 -5.95 3.13 -14.00
CA THR A 44 -6.35 2.95 -12.61
C THR A 44 -5.17 2.52 -11.74
N GLN A 45 -4.35 1.58 -12.21
CA GLN A 45 -3.12 1.20 -11.52
C GLN A 45 -2.17 2.39 -11.38
N ALA A 46 -1.93 3.13 -12.47
CA ALA A 46 -1.04 4.29 -12.49
C ALA A 46 -1.49 5.36 -11.48
N ASN A 47 -2.79 5.61 -11.37
CA ASN A 47 -3.35 6.53 -10.37
C ASN A 47 -2.99 6.15 -8.92
N LEU A 48 -2.93 4.85 -8.63
CA LEU A 48 -2.66 4.33 -7.29
C LEU A 48 -1.17 4.18 -6.97
N ILE A 49 -0.29 4.06 -7.96
CA ILE A 49 1.12 3.70 -7.71
C ILE A 49 2.14 4.72 -8.24
N GLN A 50 1.76 5.61 -9.16
CA GLN A 50 2.67 6.60 -9.73
C GLN A 50 2.62 7.93 -8.98
N ASP A 51 3.72 8.69 -9.12
CA ASP A 51 3.83 10.04 -8.58
C ASP A 51 2.80 10.98 -9.21
N GLY A 52 2.30 11.92 -8.41
CA GLY A 52 1.31 12.91 -8.81
C GLY A 52 1.05 13.92 -7.69
N PRO A 53 0.15 14.89 -7.91
CA PRO A 53 -0.20 15.86 -6.87
C PRO A 53 -1.03 15.23 -5.74
N PHE A 54 -1.90 14.26 -6.07
CA PHE A 54 -2.77 13.51 -5.16
C PHE A 54 -3.27 12.24 -5.85
N THR A 55 -3.89 11.32 -5.10
CA THR A 55 -4.52 10.12 -5.69
C THR A 55 -5.95 10.47 -6.13
N LYS A 56 -6.27 10.31 -7.42
CA LYS A 56 -7.63 10.61 -7.93
C LYS A 56 -8.65 9.67 -7.27
N GLY A 57 -9.82 10.21 -6.92
CA GLY A 57 -10.84 9.53 -6.12
C GLY A 57 -10.87 9.99 -4.67
N PHE A 58 -9.83 10.71 -4.21
CA PHE A 58 -9.74 11.28 -2.86
C PHE A 58 -9.59 12.81 -2.91
N SER A 59 -9.60 13.44 -1.73
CA SER A 59 -9.40 14.89 -1.62
C SER A 59 -8.02 15.30 -2.16
N GLY A 60 -7.88 16.57 -2.54
CA GLY A 60 -6.59 17.13 -2.98
C GLY A 60 -5.51 17.18 -1.88
N GLU A 61 -5.86 16.84 -0.64
CA GLU A 61 -4.92 16.70 0.47
C GLU A 61 -4.31 15.29 0.53
N SER A 62 -4.91 14.32 -0.16
CA SER A 62 -4.40 12.97 -0.22
C SER A 62 -3.01 12.92 -0.86
N PRO A 63 -2.09 12.07 -0.36
CA PRO A 63 -0.87 11.81 -1.08
C PRO A 63 -1.15 11.11 -2.40
N SER A 64 -0.25 11.29 -3.37
CA SER A 64 -0.13 10.35 -4.48
C SER A 64 0.35 8.99 -3.98
N ARG A 65 0.16 7.94 -4.78
CA ARG A 65 0.66 6.58 -4.52
C ARG A 65 0.00 5.89 -3.32
N LEU A 66 -1.27 6.14 -3.03
CA LEU A 66 -1.98 5.46 -1.94
C LEU A 66 -1.99 3.93 -2.08
N GLY A 67 -1.93 3.37 -3.30
CA GLY A 67 -1.77 1.94 -3.51
C GLY A 67 -0.41 1.40 -3.03
N VAL A 68 0.65 2.20 -3.11
CA VAL A 68 1.97 1.83 -2.54
C VAL A 68 1.92 1.83 -1.02
N PHE A 69 1.23 2.80 -0.41
CA PHE A 69 1.04 2.84 1.04
C PHE A 69 0.29 1.59 1.54
N ILE A 70 -0.82 1.25 0.91
CA ILE A 70 -1.59 0.03 1.26
C ILE A 70 -0.77 -1.24 1.01
N GLY A 71 -0.11 -1.34 -0.15
CA GLY A 71 0.76 -2.48 -0.46
C GLY A 71 1.91 -2.65 0.52
N TRP A 72 2.47 -1.54 1.02
CA TRP A 72 3.49 -1.54 2.06
C TRP A 72 2.98 -2.14 3.37
N HIS A 73 1.80 -1.73 3.85
CA HIS A 73 1.21 -2.28 5.07
C HIS A 73 0.84 -3.76 4.92
N ILE A 74 0.33 -4.19 3.76
CA ILE A 74 0.06 -5.61 3.46
C ILE A 74 1.34 -6.44 3.62
N VAL A 75 2.45 -5.98 3.05
CA VAL A 75 3.75 -6.68 3.14
C VAL A 75 4.29 -6.68 4.58
N GLN A 76 4.10 -5.59 5.32
CA GLN A 76 4.49 -5.53 6.73
C GLN A 76 3.70 -6.53 7.58
N GLU A 77 2.37 -6.56 7.46
CA GLU A 77 1.51 -7.52 8.16
C GLU A 77 1.85 -8.98 7.80
N TYR A 78 2.14 -9.23 6.52
CA TYR A 78 2.62 -10.54 6.08
C TYR A 78 3.92 -10.94 6.78
N MET A 79 4.94 -10.07 6.77
CA MET A 79 6.22 -10.35 7.42
C MET A 79 6.12 -10.49 8.94
N LEU A 80 5.20 -9.77 9.60
CA LEU A 80 4.94 -9.92 11.03
C LEU A 80 4.35 -11.29 11.39
N LYS A 81 3.57 -11.88 10.48
CA LYS A 81 3.00 -13.23 10.63
C LYS A 81 3.97 -14.35 10.25
N HIS A 82 5.04 -14.01 9.56
CA HIS A 82 6.07 -14.92 9.08
C HIS A 82 7.47 -14.49 9.56
N PRO A 83 7.73 -14.43 10.88
CA PRO A 83 9.01 -13.97 11.43
C PRO A 83 10.21 -14.85 11.02
N GLU A 84 9.95 -16.07 10.56
CA GLU A 84 10.94 -16.99 10.00
C GLU A 84 11.44 -16.58 8.61
N LEU A 85 10.66 -15.79 7.86
CA LEU A 85 11.02 -15.39 6.51
C LEU A 85 12.01 -14.23 6.53
N SER A 86 13.07 -14.37 5.76
CA SER A 86 13.96 -13.27 5.42
C SER A 86 13.34 -12.37 4.35
N LEU A 87 13.82 -11.12 4.28
CA LEU A 87 13.47 -10.20 3.19
C LEU A 87 13.81 -10.80 1.81
N GLN A 88 14.91 -11.55 1.70
CA GLN A 88 15.31 -12.18 0.44
C GLN A 88 14.31 -13.27 0.01
N GLU A 89 13.81 -14.07 0.96
CA GLU A 89 12.77 -15.07 0.68
C GLU A 89 11.46 -14.41 0.27
N LEU A 90 11.04 -13.34 0.96
CA LEU A 90 9.87 -12.55 0.55
C LEU A 90 9.99 -12.06 -0.89
N MET A 91 11.15 -11.53 -1.28
CA MET A 91 11.38 -11.03 -2.65
C MET A 91 11.32 -12.13 -3.72
N ASN A 92 11.45 -13.40 -3.33
CA ASN A 92 11.31 -14.56 -4.23
C ASN A 92 9.86 -15.07 -4.33
N VAL A 93 8.94 -14.57 -3.50
CA VAL A 93 7.51 -14.91 -3.57
C VAL A 93 6.91 -14.25 -4.81
N LYS A 94 6.48 -15.07 -5.77
CA LYS A 94 5.87 -14.60 -7.03
C LYS A 94 4.35 -14.46 -6.97
N ASP A 95 3.74 -15.10 -5.97
CA ASP A 95 2.30 -15.10 -5.77
C ASP A 95 1.90 -13.93 -4.87
N SER A 96 1.43 -12.84 -5.47
CA SER A 96 0.94 -11.67 -4.72
C SER A 96 -0.37 -11.95 -4.00
N GLN A 97 -1.19 -12.89 -4.48
CA GLN A 97 -2.46 -13.25 -3.85
C GLN A 97 -2.20 -14.02 -2.55
N LEU A 98 -1.17 -14.87 -2.52
CA LEU A 98 -0.69 -15.52 -1.30
C LEU A 98 -0.32 -14.49 -0.23
N ILE A 99 0.48 -13.48 -0.59
CA ILE A 99 0.90 -12.42 0.33
C ILE A 99 -0.32 -11.70 0.89
N LEU A 100 -1.26 -11.29 0.03
CA LEU A 100 -2.49 -10.63 0.45
C LEU A 100 -3.31 -11.52 1.41
N GLN A 101 -3.53 -12.78 1.06
CA GLN A 101 -4.35 -13.69 1.86
C GLN A 101 -3.72 -13.96 3.23
N GLN A 102 -2.43 -14.27 3.27
CA GLN A 102 -1.72 -14.62 4.51
C GLN A 102 -1.45 -13.39 5.39
N SER A 103 -1.31 -12.20 4.81
CA SER A 103 -1.25 -10.95 5.57
C SER A 103 -2.49 -10.76 6.45
N GLY A 104 -3.66 -11.29 6.03
CA GLY A 104 -4.95 -11.06 6.69
C GLY A 104 -5.28 -9.58 6.86
N TYR A 105 -4.73 -8.72 5.99
CA TYR A 105 -4.82 -7.27 6.07
C TYR A 105 -6.29 -6.81 6.01
N LYS A 106 -6.73 -6.16 7.09
CA LYS A 106 -8.05 -5.58 7.30
C LYS A 106 -7.88 -4.34 8.21
N PRO A 107 -7.48 -3.20 7.62
CA PRO A 107 -7.16 -2.00 8.38
C PRO A 107 -8.36 -1.47 9.17
#